data_AF-A0AAT9TP83-F1
#
_entry.id   AF-A0AAT9TP83-F1
#
_cell.length_a   1.000
_cell.length_b   1.000
_cell.length_c   1.000
_cell.angle_alpha   90.00
_cell.angle_beta   90.00
_cell.angle_gamma   90.00
#
_symmetry.space_group_name_H-M   'P 1'
#
loop_
_entity.id
_entity.type
_entity.pdbx_description
1 polymer ?
#
loop_
_entity_poly.entity_id
_entity_poly.type
_entity_poly.pdbx_seq_one_letter_code
_entity_poly.pdbx_strand_id
1 'polypeptide(L)'
;MPIFSAHDTTPLAYHLVGEGEPLICLPGGPMRASAYLGDLGGLAARRQLVSLDLRGTGDSGVPEDPSTYRCDRLVDDVEALREHLRLDRIDVLAHSAGADLALLYAARHPDRLRTLTLVTPSTRAVGIKISDQDLREAAELRRDEPWYPEARAAQEALLAGGPFAELWPAVRPLTYGRWDATARAHAEASAGQTNVEARGHYGGEGVHDPAATAGALRALTVPVLVLAGEYDGHPSPDRATELAALFPGAEFVVQRGAGHFPWLDDPGAFARTVEAFLDPDIRTVQAGGVRLAYRVWGEEPSPPVVLLHGRAGSSGTWTRIAEDLAADHRVYAPDFRGHGLSDWPGRYSFEMFRDDLHAFLEARNLAGATVVGHSMGGVAAYLLAQREPGLIGRLVIEDAPPLHPLDPPRPPSVRPEGPLDFDWPVVPDTDVQLNDPDPAVRSRFPEITAPTLVIGGGPTSHIDQGQLAQLVRAIPEAELVTIDAGHLIHTERPEEFLAAIRSFGLVRPGGSAANSTGDGGRGWASDE
;
A
#
# COMPACT_ATOMS: atom_id res chain seq x y z
N MET A 1 3.16 23.19 -19.93
CA MET A 1 3.46 22.21 -20.98
C MET A 1 4.81 22.52 -21.60
N PRO A 2 5.88 21.84 -21.17
CA PRO A 2 7.18 21.91 -21.82
C PRO A 2 7.22 21.03 -23.08
N ILE A 3 8.16 21.33 -23.98
CA ILE A 3 8.38 20.60 -25.23
C ILE A 3 9.87 20.22 -25.32
N PHE A 4 10.16 19.03 -25.82
CA PHE A 4 11.51 18.56 -26.15
C PHE A 4 11.55 17.95 -27.55
N SER A 5 12.75 17.77 -28.10
CA SER A 5 12.92 17.11 -29.41
C SER A 5 13.16 15.62 -29.21
N ALA A 6 12.40 14.79 -29.92
CA ALA A 6 12.67 13.36 -30.06
C ALA A 6 13.98 13.11 -30.83
N HIS A 7 14.39 11.85 -30.90
CA HIS A 7 15.59 11.38 -31.62
C HIS A 7 15.56 11.72 -33.13
N ASP A 8 14.38 11.85 -33.72
CA ASP A 8 14.15 12.21 -35.12
C ASP A 8 13.69 13.67 -35.29
N THR A 9 13.92 14.50 -34.27
CA THR A 9 13.55 15.93 -34.19
C THR A 9 12.06 16.25 -34.10
N THR A 10 11.18 15.25 -34.06
CA THR A 10 9.74 15.45 -33.79
C THR A 10 9.57 16.16 -32.44
N PRO A 11 8.84 17.29 -32.37
CA PRO A 11 8.61 17.98 -31.11
C PRO A 11 7.61 17.20 -30.27
N LEU A 12 7.97 16.84 -29.04
CA LEU A 12 7.13 16.11 -28.10
C LEU A 12 6.81 16.97 -26.89
N ALA A 13 5.55 16.95 -26.49
CA ALA A 13 5.04 17.64 -25.31
C ALA A 13 4.92 16.67 -24.13
N TYR A 14 5.09 17.20 -22.94
CA TYR A 14 4.69 16.53 -21.71
C TYR A 14 4.01 17.52 -20.76
N HIS A 15 3.23 16.98 -19.84
CA HIS A 15 2.48 17.73 -18.85
C HIS A 15 3.02 17.46 -17.46
N LEU A 16 3.07 18.52 -16.65
CA LEU A 16 3.53 18.46 -15.27
C LEU A 16 2.35 18.72 -14.34
N VAL A 17 2.12 17.81 -13.41
CA VAL A 17 1.10 17.95 -12.35
C VAL A 17 1.75 17.57 -11.02
N GLY A 18 1.58 18.42 -10.01
CA GLY A 18 2.18 18.19 -8.69
C GLY A 18 3.64 18.61 -8.57
N GLU A 19 4.19 18.33 -7.39
CA GLU A 19 5.58 18.60 -7.00
C GLU A 19 6.22 17.35 -6.39
N GLY A 20 7.56 17.35 -6.25
CA GLY A 20 8.32 16.23 -5.68
C GLY A 20 9.12 15.46 -6.73
N GLU A 21 9.51 14.22 -6.40
CA GLU A 21 10.30 13.40 -7.31
C GLU A 21 9.51 13.05 -8.60
N PRO A 22 10.14 13.14 -9.79
CA PRO A 22 9.47 12.86 -11.06
C PRO A 22 8.96 11.43 -11.17
N LEU A 23 7.75 11.24 -11.68
CA LEU A 23 7.18 9.96 -12.09
C LEU A 23 6.79 10.06 -13.57
N ILE A 24 7.45 9.30 -14.44
CA ILE A 24 7.14 9.30 -15.87
C ILE A 24 5.86 8.51 -16.09
N CYS A 25 4.80 9.18 -16.55
CA CYS A 25 3.49 8.60 -16.76
C CYS A 25 3.25 8.34 -18.25
N LEU A 26 3.13 7.06 -18.62
CA LEU A 26 2.91 6.63 -20.00
C LEU A 26 1.43 6.31 -20.23
N PRO A 27 0.74 7.05 -21.12
CA PRO A 27 -0.68 6.85 -21.36
C PRO A 27 -0.96 5.55 -22.11
N GLY A 28 -2.07 4.94 -21.71
CA GLY A 28 -2.70 3.82 -22.36
C GLY A 28 -3.81 4.25 -23.30
N GLY A 29 -4.57 3.28 -23.82
CA GLY A 29 -5.34 3.50 -25.05
C GLY A 29 -4.35 3.78 -26.19
N PRO A 30 -4.07 2.81 -27.09
CA PRO A 30 -2.96 2.96 -28.04
C PRO A 30 -3.08 4.28 -28.80
N MET A 31 -2.07 5.15 -28.61
CA MET A 31 -2.02 6.51 -29.15
C MET A 31 -3.17 7.44 -28.69
N ARG A 32 -3.52 7.38 -27.39
CA ARG A 32 -4.37 8.36 -26.69
C ARG A 32 -3.48 9.36 -25.94
N ALA A 33 -3.82 10.64 -26.04
CA ALA A 33 -3.18 11.74 -25.33
C ALA A 33 -3.25 11.55 -23.81
N SER A 34 -2.25 12.05 -23.08
CA SER A 34 -2.07 11.77 -21.65
C SER A 34 -3.06 12.47 -20.72
N ALA A 35 -3.83 13.45 -21.22
CA ALA A 35 -4.75 14.27 -20.44
C ALA A 35 -5.77 13.48 -19.59
N TYR A 36 -6.14 12.26 -19.99
CA TYR A 36 -7.10 11.45 -19.24
C TYR A 36 -6.57 10.88 -17.91
N LEU A 37 -5.24 10.83 -17.74
CA LEU A 37 -4.61 10.38 -16.51
C LEU A 37 -4.90 11.34 -15.34
N GLY A 38 -5.17 12.62 -15.63
CA GLY A 38 -5.46 13.63 -14.61
C GLY A 38 -4.33 13.76 -13.60
N ASP A 39 -4.68 13.72 -12.31
CA ASP A 39 -3.74 13.70 -11.18
C ASP A 39 -3.49 12.28 -10.62
N LEU A 40 -3.97 11.25 -11.33
CA LEU A 40 -3.89 9.84 -10.93
C LEU A 40 -4.45 9.57 -9.52
N GLY A 41 -5.61 10.15 -9.22
CA GLY A 41 -6.33 9.89 -7.97
C GLY A 41 -5.71 10.61 -6.77
N GLY A 42 -5.04 11.75 -7.02
CA GLY A 42 -4.37 12.55 -6.00
C GLY A 42 -2.88 12.23 -5.81
N LEU A 43 -2.30 11.31 -6.58
CA LEU A 43 -0.87 10.96 -6.50
C LEU A 43 0.05 12.17 -6.73
N ALA A 44 -0.42 13.18 -7.48
CA ALA A 44 0.26 14.46 -7.67
C ALA A 44 0.52 15.24 -6.37
N ALA A 45 -0.12 14.88 -5.25
CA ALA A 45 0.15 15.49 -3.95
C ALA A 45 1.52 15.09 -3.37
N ARG A 46 2.14 14.00 -3.87
CA ARG A 46 3.43 13.49 -3.37
C ARG A 46 4.49 13.28 -4.46
N ARG A 47 4.07 13.24 -5.72
CA ARG A 47 4.95 13.03 -6.88
C ARG A 47 4.72 14.13 -7.89
N GLN A 48 5.78 14.50 -8.62
CA GLN A 48 5.62 15.29 -9.82
C GLN A 48 5.32 14.34 -10.98
N LEU A 49 4.06 14.32 -11.44
CA LEU A 49 3.65 13.52 -12.58
C LEU A 49 4.17 14.17 -13.86
N VAL A 50 4.93 13.40 -14.65
CA VAL A 50 5.46 13.79 -15.96
C VAL A 50 4.74 12.97 -17.02
N SER A 51 3.60 13.49 -17.47
CA SER A 51 2.72 12.79 -18.41
C SER A 51 3.13 13.08 -19.85
N LEU A 52 3.71 12.08 -20.52
CA LEU A 52 4.18 12.21 -21.90
C LEU A 52 3.00 12.09 -22.87
N ASP A 53 2.80 13.10 -23.72
CA ASP A 53 2.00 12.92 -24.92
C ASP A 53 2.85 12.22 -25.98
N LEU A 54 2.44 11.02 -26.40
CA LEU A 54 3.14 10.30 -27.46
C LEU A 54 3.07 11.11 -28.76
N ARG A 55 4.06 10.97 -29.64
CA ARG A 55 4.07 11.60 -30.97
C ARG A 55 2.72 11.48 -31.67
N GLY A 56 2.25 12.57 -32.28
CA GLY A 56 0.94 12.65 -32.95
C GLY A 56 -0.28 12.64 -32.02
N THR A 57 -0.11 12.71 -30.70
CA THR A 57 -1.20 12.78 -29.72
C THR A 57 -1.10 14.04 -28.87
N GLY A 58 -2.22 14.52 -28.35
CA GLY A 58 -2.25 15.67 -27.46
C GLY A 58 -1.57 16.89 -28.08
N ASP A 59 -0.58 17.43 -27.37
CA ASP A 59 0.19 18.59 -27.82
C ASP A 59 1.54 18.21 -28.49
N SER A 60 1.83 16.92 -28.64
CA SER A 60 2.99 16.43 -29.38
C SER A 60 2.79 16.55 -30.89
N GLY A 61 3.88 16.88 -31.59
CA GLY A 61 3.91 17.00 -33.04
C GLY A 61 3.69 15.68 -33.76
N VAL A 62 3.26 15.79 -35.01
CA VAL A 62 3.13 14.67 -35.95
C VAL A 62 4.51 14.41 -36.58
N PRO A 63 5.06 13.19 -36.52
CA PRO A 63 6.32 12.85 -37.15
C PRO A 63 6.20 12.85 -38.68
N GLU A 64 7.31 13.11 -39.37
CA GLU A 64 7.35 13.02 -40.84
C GLU A 64 7.19 11.57 -41.35
N ASP A 65 7.71 10.60 -40.59
CA ASP A 65 7.58 9.17 -40.88
C ASP A 65 6.57 8.50 -39.93
N PRO A 66 5.36 8.12 -40.41
CA PRO A 66 4.36 7.41 -39.62
C PRO A 66 4.83 6.05 -39.09
N SER A 67 5.88 5.44 -39.64
CA SER A 67 6.43 4.17 -39.13
C SER A 67 6.95 4.29 -37.70
N THR A 68 7.30 5.52 -37.27
CA THR A 68 7.79 5.82 -35.92
C THR A 68 6.71 5.77 -34.85
N TYR A 69 5.42 5.70 -35.22
CA TYR A 69 4.31 5.50 -34.28
C TYR A 69 4.29 4.10 -33.64
N ARG A 70 5.09 3.16 -34.15
CA ARG A 70 5.17 1.79 -33.63
C ARG A 70 5.68 1.78 -32.19
N CYS A 71 5.09 0.94 -31.35
CA CYS A 71 5.42 0.86 -29.93
C CYS A 71 6.92 0.61 -29.65
N ASP A 72 7.61 -0.21 -30.47
CA ASP A 72 9.05 -0.46 -30.35
C ASP A 72 9.93 0.77 -30.61
N ARG A 73 9.43 1.75 -31.37
CA ARG A 73 10.13 3.00 -31.72
C ARG A 73 9.87 4.11 -30.72
N LEU A 74 8.69 4.12 -30.10
CA LEU A 74 8.36 5.06 -29.03
C LEU A 74 9.25 4.89 -27.80
N VAL A 75 9.96 3.77 -27.66
CA VAL A 75 10.94 3.56 -26.58
C VAL A 75 12.05 4.62 -26.65
N ASP A 76 12.44 5.06 -27.85
CA ASP A 76 13.44 6.11 -28.05
C ASP A 76 12.93 7.49 -27.59
N ASP A 77 11.62 7.71 -27.60
CA ASP A 77 11.01 8.96 -27.11
C ASP A 77 11.02 9.03 -25.58
N VAL A 78 10.79 7.90 -24.90
CA VAL A 78 10.91 7.80 -23.44
C VAL A 78 12.36 8.04 -23.01
N GLU A 79 13.33 7.50 -23.73
CA GLU A 79 14.75 7.75 -23.44
C GLU A 79 15.14 9.20 -23.70
N ALA A 80 14.67 9.81 -24.79
CA ALA A 80 14.89 11.22 -25.06
C ALA A 80 14.27 12.13 -23.98
N LEU A 81 13.10 11.77 -23.44
CA LEU A 81 12.49 12.48 -22.31
C LEU A 81 13.36 12.39 -21.05
N ARG A 82 13.87 11.18 -20.72
CA ARG A 82 14.78 10.99 -19.58
C ARG A 82 16.02 11.89 -19.70
N GLU A 83 16.64 11.91 -20.88
CA GLU A 83 17.81 12.75 -21.16
C GLU A 83 17.49 14.24 -21.08
N HIS A 84 16.35 14.67 -21.64
CA HIS A 84 15.88 16.05 -21.57
C HIS A 84 15.70 16.52 -20.12
N LEU A 85 15.12 15.67 -19.27
CA LEU A 85 14.94 15.93 -17.84
C LEU A 85 16.23 15.77 -17.02
N ARG A 86 17.31 15.27 -17.65
CA ARG A 86 18.63 15.04 -17.03
C ARG A 86 18.57 14.10 -15.83
N LEU A 87 17.77 13.04 -15.96
CA LEU A 87 17.59 12.04 -14.90
C LEU A 87 18.44 10.80 -15.19
N ASP A 88 19.32 10.39 -14.28
CA ASP A 88 20.14 9.18 -14.48
C ASP A 88 19.31 7.90 -14.53
N ARG A 89 18.29 7.83 -13.67
CA ARG A 89 17.27 6.79 -13.60
C ARG A 89 15.88 7.39 -13.39
N ILE A 90 14.84 6.69 -13.81
CA ILE A 90 13.45 7.15 -13.73
C ILE A 90 12.54 6.10 -13.08
N ASP A 91 11.49 6.57 -12.41
CA ASP A 91 10.31 5.75 -12.13
C ASP A 91 9.33 5.88 -13.29
N VAL A 92 8.77 4.75 -13.71
CA VAL A 92 7.80 4.71 -14.80
C VAL A 92 6.50 4.13 -14.28
N LEU A 93 5.40 4.87 -14.46
CA LEU A 93 4.03 4.38 -14.32
C LEU A 93 3.38 4.32 -15.68
N ALA A 94 2.85 3.15 -16.04
CA ALA A 94 2.28 2.92 -17.36
C ALA A 94 0.90 2.27 -17.25
N HIS A 95 -0.08 2.84 -17.93
CA HIS A 95 -1.45 2.35 -17.96
C HIS A 95 -1.74 1.58 -19.24
N SER A 96 -2.42 0.44 -19.18
CA SER A 96 -3.01 -0.24 -20.35
C SER A 96 -1.99 -0.42 -21.49
N ALA A 97 -2.27 0.06 -22.71
CA ALA A 97 -1.33 -0.02 -23.83
C ALA A 97 0.05 0.61 -23.55
N GLY A 98 0.12 1.67 -22.73
CA GLY A 98 1.39 2.26 -22.31
C GLY A 98 2.29 1.26 -21.57
N ALA A 99 1.73 0.20 -20.98
CA ALA A 99 2.50 -0.88 -20.39
C ALA A 99 3.34 -1.63 -21.42
N ASP A 100 2.84 -1.87 -22.65
CA ASP A 100 3.65 -2.50 -23.70
C ASP A 100 4.91 -1.66 -23.98
N LEU A 101 4.77 -0.34 -24.05
CA LEU A 101 5.89 0.60 -24.22
C LEU A 101 6.85 0.55 -23.02
N ALA A 102 6.32 0.55 -21.79
CA ALA A 102 7.12 0.49 -20.58
C ALA A 102 7.90 -0.83 -20.45
N LEU A 103 7.29 -1.96 -20.84
CA LEU A 103 7.93 -3.27 -20.87
C LEU A 103 9.09 -3.31 -21.87
N LEU A 104 8.90 -2.74 -23.07
CA LEU A 104 9.96 -2.64 -24.07
C LEU A 104 11.09 -1.70 -23.61
N TYR A 105 10.74 -0.59 -22.94
CA TYR A 105 11.73 0.30 -22.32
C TYR A 105 12.54 -0.41 -21.24
N ALA A 106 11.87 -1.14 -20.35
CA ALA A 106 12.54 -1.92 -19.30
C ALA A 106 13.47 -2.99 -19.86
N ALA A 107 13.07 -3.68 -20.94
CA ALA A 107 13.89 -4.68 -21.59
C ALA A 107 15.15 -4.08 -22.25
N ARG A 108 15.07 -2.86 -22.79
CA ARG A 108 16.17 -2.22 -23.54
C ARG A 108 17.06 -1.32 -22.68
N HIS A 109 16.52 -0.74 -21.61
CA HIS A 109 17.20 0.20 -20.73
C HIS A 109 17.05 -0.15 -19.24
N PRO A 110 17.33 -1.41 -18.81
CA PRO A 110 17.11 -1.83 -17.42
C PRO A 110 17.90 -0.98 -16.41
N ASP A 111 19.10 -0.53 -16.78
CA ASP A 111 19.97 0.31 -15.92
C ASP A 111 19.47 1.76 -15.74
N ARG A 112 18.47 2.17 -16.53
CA ARG A 112 17.84 3.50 -16.49
C ARG A 112 16.54 3.51 -15.69
N LEU A 113 16.07 2.36 -15.21
CA LEU A 113 14.91 2.29 -14.34
C LEU A 113 15.29 2.31 -12.87
N ARG A 114 14.47 3.00 -12.08
CA ARG A 114 14.44 2.90 -10.62
C ARG A 114 13.28 2.03 -10.16
N THR A 115 12.09 2.23 -10.71
CA THR A 115 10.90 1.39 -10.46
C THR A 115 10.03 1.29 -11.72
N LEU A 116 9.18 0.25 -11.79
CA LEU A 116 8.21 0.06 -12.86
C LEU A 116 6.82 -0.27 -12.29
N THR A 117 5.85 0.62 -12.50
CA THR A 117 4.45 0.44 -12.10
C THR A 117 3.58 0.20 -13.33
N LEU A 118 2.94 -0.96 -13.39
CA LEU A 118 2.08 -1.40 -14.49
C LEU A 118 0.63 -1.43 -14.02
N VAL A 119 -0.19 -0.51 -14.52
CA VAL A 119 -1.59 -0.34 -14.14
C VAL A 119 -2.48 -0.89 -15.24
N THR A 120 -3.32 -1.87 -14.89
CA THR A 120 -4.24 -2.57 -15.81
C THR A 120 -3.56 -2.89 -17.15
N PRO A 121 -2.38 -3.55 -17.12
CA PRO A 121 -1.42 -3.46 -18.21
C PRO A 121 -1.81 -4.29 -19.43
N SER A 122 -1.65 -3.73 -20.63
CA SER A 122 -1.62 -4.58 -21.82
C SER A 122 -0.44 -5.55 -21.74
N THR A 123 -0.65 -6.75 -22.27
CA THR A 123 0.29 -7.87 -22.16
C THR A 123 0.85 -8.30 -23.51
N ARG A 124 0.66 -7.50 -24.57
CA ARG A 124 1.01 -7.87 -25.95
C ARG A 124 2.52 -8.01 -26.11
N ALA A 125 3.29 -7.14 -25.46
CA ALA A 125 4.76 -7.15 -25.52
C ALA A 125 5.38 -8.48 -25.04
N VAL A 126 4.68 -9.23 -24.18
CA VAL A 126 5.13 -10.53 -23.64
C VAL A 126 4.29 -11.72 -24.15
N GLY A 127 3.34 -11.48 -25.05
CA GLY A 127 2.57 -12.52 -25.72
C GLY A 127 1.55 -13.26 -24.84
N ILE A 128 1.23 -12.76 -23.64
CA ILE A 128 0.14 -13.31 -22.82
C ILE A 128 -1.18 -12.90 -23.49
N LYS A 129 -1.99 -13.89 -23.85
CA LYS A 129 -3.23 -13.67 -24.59
C LYS A 129 -4.37 -13.40 -23.63
N ILE A 130 -5.16 -12.39 -23.95
CA ILE A 130 -6.45 -12.12 -23.33
C ILE A 130 -7.52 -12.81 -24.19
N SER A 131 -8.33 -13.65 -23.57
CA SER A 131 -9.37 -14.43 -24.22
C SER A 131 -10.73 -13.75 -24.13
N ASP A 132 -11.68 -14.14 -24.99
CA ASP A 132 -13.08 -13.72 -24.85
C ASP A 132 -13.66 -14.17 -23.51
N GLN A 133 -13.17 -15.27 -22.94
CA GLN A 133 -13.61 -15.77 -21.64
C GLN A 133 -13.23 -14.82 -20.51
N ASP A 134 -12.01 -14.25 -20.54
CA ASP A 134 -11.58 -13.23 -19.57
C ASP A 134 -12.54 -12.05 -19.56
N LEU A 135 -12.94 -11.58 -20.75
CA LEU A 135 -13.88 -10.47 -20.91
C LEU A 135 -15.28 -10.80 -20.40
N ARG A 136 -15.73 -12.05 -20.54
CA ARG A 136 -17.04 -12.51 -20.05
C ARG A 136 -17.06 -12.68 -18.54
N GLU A 137 -16.01 -13.25 -17.96
CA GLU A 137 -15.90 -13.46 -16.51
C GLU A 137 -15.84 -12.13 -15.77
N ALA A 138 -15.00 -11.18 -16.23
CA ALA A 138 -14.95 -9.84 -15.67
C ALA A 138 -16.30 -9.13 -15.74
N ALA A 139 -17.01 -9.28 -16.87
CA ALA A 139 -18.32 -8.67 -17.03
C ALA A 139 -19.36 -9.30 -16.09
N GLU A 140 -19.38 -10.62 -15.90
CA GLU A 140 -20.34 -11.30 -15.03
C GLU A 140 -20.28 -10.84 -13.57
N LEU A 141 -19.14 -10.31 -13.10
CA LEU A 141 -19.03 -9.65 -11.78
C LEU A 141 -19.93 -8.41 -11.65
N ARG A 142 -20.44 -7.89 -12.77
CA ARG A 142 -21.32 -6.71 -12.87
C ARG A 142 -22.76 -7.06 -13.26
N ARG A 143 -23.15 -8.33 -13.17
CA ARG A 143 -24.47 -8.85 -13.57
C ARG A 143 -25.67 -8.14 -12.94
N ASP A 144 -25.50 -7.59 -11.75
CA ASP A 144 -26.58 -6.96 -10.98
C ASP A 144 -26.78 -5.47 -11.32
N GLU A 145 -25.95 -4.93 -12.23
CA GLU A 145 -26.07 -3.55 -12.68
C GLU A 145 -27.25 -3.35 -13.64
N PRO A 146 -28.03 -2.26 -13.54
CA PRO A 146 -29.20 -2.03 -14.40
C PRO A 146 -28.89 -1.99 -15.90
N TRP A 147 -27.70 -1.52 -16.27
CA TRP A 147 -27.24 -1.39 -17.66
C TRP A 147 -26.59 -2.69 -18.19
N TYR A 148 -26.36 -3.70 -17.33
CA TYR A 148 -25.63 -4.92 -17.66
C TYR A 148 -26.19 -5.67 -18.88
N PRO A 149 -27.52 -5.91 -19.02
CA PRO A 149 -28.04 -6.71 -20.13
C PRO A 149 -27.72 -6.10 -21.50
N GLU A 150 -27.82 -4.78 -21.64
CA GLU A 150 -27.49 -4.06 -22.87
C GLU A 150 -25.98 -4.10 -23.15
N ALA A 151 -25.17 -3.79 -22.12
CA ALA A 151 -23.71 -3.79 -22.26
C ALA A 151 -23.16 -5.17 -22.64
N ARG A 152 -23.69 -6.25 -22.06
CA ARG A 152 -23.31 -7.62 -22.42
C ARG A 152 -23.71 -8.01 -23.82
N ALA A 153 -24.93 -7.67 -24.24
CA ALA A 153 -25.37 -7.93 -25.60
C ALA A 153 -24.44 -7.24 -26.62
N ALA A 154 -24.07 -5.97 -26.35
CA ALA A 154 -23.11 -5.24 -27.17
C ALA A 154 -21.70 -5.85 -27.13
N GLN A 155 -21.24 -6.34 -25.96
CA GLN A 155 -19.94 -6.99 -25.81
C GLN A 155 -19.88 -8.30 -26.61
N GLU A 156 -20.91 -9.16 -26.54
CA GLU A 156 -20.96 -10.37 -27.37
C GLU A 156 -21.00 -10.05 -28.87
N ALA A 157 -21.72 -9.00 -29.27
CA ALA A 157 -21.72 -8.55 -30.65
C ALA A 157 -20.34 -8.05 -31.11
N LEU A 158 -19.58 -7.38 -30.24
CA LEU A 158 -18.18 -7.01 -30.52
C LEU A 158 -17.28 -8.24 -30.67
N LEU A 159 -17.39 -9.20 -29.76
CA LEU A 159 -16.61 -10.44 -29.81
C LEU A 159 -16.91 -11.26 -31.07
N ALA A 160 -18.13 -11.18 -31.58
CA ALA A 160 -18.54 -11.76 -32.85
C ALA A 160 -18.07 -10.97 -34.10
N GLY A 161 -17.27 -9.91 -33.94
CA GLY A 161 -16.73 -9.10 -35.05
C GLY A 161 -17.62 -7.93 -35.47
N GLY A 162 -18.55 -7.51 -34.62
CA GLY A 162 -19.42 -6.35 -34.87
C GLY A 162 -18.66 -5.02 -34.92
N PRO A 163 -19.31 -3.95 -35.42
CA PRO A 163 -18.68 -2.64 -35.62
C PRO A 163 -18.32 -1.96 -34.29
N PHE A 164 -17.01 -1.79 -34.04
CA PHE A 164 -16.50 -1.20 -32.80
C PHE A 164 -17.13 0.16 -32.47
N ALA A 165 -17.19 1.07 -33.45
CA ALA A 165 -17.68 2.43 -33.23
C ALA A 165 -19.15 2.50 -32.78
N GLU A 166 -19.98 1.54 -33.20
CA GLU A 166 -21.42 1.51 -32.89
C GLU A 166 -21.69 0.82 -31.56
N LEU A 167 -20.96 -0.26 -31.26
CA LEU A 167 -21.21 -1.11 -30.09
C LEU A 167 -20.43 -0.65 -28.85
N TRP A 168 -19.25 -0.05 -29.02
CA TRP A 168 -18.40 0.37 -27.92
C TRP A 168 -19.08 1.31 -26.91
N PRO A 169 -19.91 2.30 -27.31
CA PRO A 169 -20.63 3.13 -26.35
C PRO A 169 -21.43 2.36 -25.30
N ALA A 170 -22.07 1.26 -25.69
CA ALA A 170 -22.85 0.40 -24.79
C ALA A 170 -21.96 -0.51 -23.92
N VAL A 171 -20.75 -0.86 -24.38
CA VAL A 171 -19.81 -1.72 -23.66
C VAL A 171 -18.99 -0.96 -22.60
N ARG A 172 -18.77 0.34 -22.80
CA ARG A 172 -17.97 1.20 -21.89
C ARG A 172 -18.22 1.00 -20.39
N PRO A 173 -19.47 0.87 -19.88
CA PRO A 173 -19.70 0.69 -18.45
C PRO A 173 -18.95 -0.51 -17.85
N LEU A 174 -18.74 -1.58 -18.63
CA LEU A 174 -18.00 -2.77 -18.20
C LEU A 174 -16.50 -2.52 -17.97
N THR A 175 -15.96 -1.39 -18.43
CA THR A 175 -14.53 -1.05 -18.28
C THR A 175 -14.22 -0.22 -17.04
N TYR A 176 -15.23 0.12 -16.23
CA TYR A 176 -15.07 0.92 -15.01
C TYR A 176 -15.59 0.14 -13.82
N GLY A 177 -15.05 0.39 -12.65
CA GLY A 177 -15.53 -0.08 -11.36
C GLY A 177 -16.85 0.54 -10.93
N ARG A 178 -17.07 1.79 -11.31
CA ARG A 178 -18.33 2.54 -11.09
C ARG A 178 -18.79 3.22 -12.37
N TRP A 179 -20.10 3.39 -12.54
CA TRP A 179 -20.68 4.04 -13.73
C TRP A 179 -21.50 5.29 -13.38
N ASP A 180 -20.84 6.25 -12.74
CA ASP A 180 -21.42 7.53 -12.34
C ASP A 180 -21.12 8.67 -13.34
N ALA A 181 -21.36 9.92 -12.94
CA ALA A 181 -21.12 11.08 -13.80
C ALA A 181 -19.63 11.28 -14.13
N THR A 182 -18.73 10.97 -13.20
CA THR A 182 -17.28 11.11 -13.41
C THR A 182 -16.78 10.07 -14.41
N ALA A 183 -17.18 8.81 -14.24
CA ALA A 183 -16.83 7.74 -15.16
C ALA A 183 -17.36 8.01 -16.59
N ARG A 184 -18.61 8.49 -16.71
CA ARG A 184 -19.21 8.85 -18.00
C ARG A 184 -18.48 9.99 -18.70
N ALA A 185 -18.17 11.08 -17.99
CA ALA A 185 -17.43 12.21 -18.55
C ALA A 185 -16.03 11.79 -19.02
N HIS A 186 -15.33 10.95 -18.24
CA HIS A 186 -14.04 10.40 -18.64
C HIS A 186 -14.13 9.52 -19.90
N ALA A 187 -15.16 8.67 -19.99
CA ALA A 187 -15.37 7.80 -21.15
C ALA A 187 -15.74 8.58 -22.42
N GLU A 188 -16.54 9.63 -22.31
CA GLU A 188 -16.96 10.50 -23.42
C GLU A 188 -15.79 11.26 -24.04
N ALA A 189 -14.84 11.73 -23.23
CA ALA A 189 -13.68 12.48 -23.70
C ALA A 189 -12.69 11.64 -24.55
N SER A 190 -12.71 10.31 -24.43
CA SER A 190 -11.71 9.42 -25.05
C SER A 190 -11.61 9.55 -26.57
N ALA A 191 -12.72 9.81 -27.27
CA ALA A 191 -12.72 9.88 -28.73
C ALA A 191 -11.91 11.09 -29.26
N GLY A 192 -11.99 12.24 -28.57
CA GLY A 192 -11.24 13.45 -28.93
C GLY A 192 -9.76 13.40 -28.55
N GLN A 193 -9.32 12.36 -27.83
CA GLN A 193 -7.96 12.21 -27.33
C GLN A 193 -7.13 11.19 -28.11
N THR A 194 -7.74 10.45 -29.04
CA THR A 194 -7.07 9.31 -29.71
C THR A 194 -6.72 9.65 -31.14
N ASN A 195 -5.46 9.42 -31.54
CA ASN A 195 -5.06 9.50 -32.94
C ASN A 195 -5.32 8.16 -33.64
N VAL A 196 -6.31 8.13 -34.53
CA VAL A 196 -6.77 6.91 -35.22
C VAL A 196 -5.72 6.35 -36.18
N GLU A 197 -4.98 7.21 -36.89
CA GLU A 197 -3.92 6.81 -37.80
C GLU A 197 -2.77 6.18 -37.02
N ALA A 198 -2.23 6.93 -36.05
CA ALA A 198 -1.11 6.48 -35.23
C ALA A 198 -1.43 5.16 -34.49
N ARG A 199 -2.66 5.01 -34.00
CA ARG A 199 -3.14 3.78 -33.37
C ARG A 199 -3.04 2.56 -34.31
N GLY A 200 -3.26 2.74 -35.61
CA GLY A 200 -3.12 1.68 -36.61
C GLY A 200 -1.68 1.17 -36.77
N HIS A 201 -0.69 2.01 -36.46
CA HIS A 201 0.73 1.65 -36.50
C HIS A 201 1.25 1.08 -35.18
N TYR A 202 0.68 1.49 -34.04
CA TYR A 202 1.18 1.19 -32.70
C TYR A 202 1.52 -0.29 -32.47
N GLY A 203 0.58 -1.18 -32.78
CA GLY A 203 0.70 -2.63 -32.62
C GLY A 203 0.91 -3.39 -33.94
N GLY A 204 1.53 -2.77 -34.93
CA GLY A 204 1.75 -3.37 -36.26
C GLY A 204 2.58 -4.66 -36.24
N GLU A 205 2.68 -5.33 -37.39
CA GLU A 205 3.42 -6.59 -37.51
C GLU A 205 4.91 -6.42 -37.12
N GLY A 206 5.43 -7.36 -36.34
CA GLY A 206 6.82 -7.36 -35.89
C GLY A 206 7.17 -6.25 -34.88
N VAL A 207 6.19 -5.60 -34.24
CA VAL A 207 6.45 -4.65 -33.14
C VAL A 207 6.95 -5.36 -31.89
N HIS A 208 6.42 -6.53 -31.57
CA HIS A 208 6.77 -7.27 -30.37
C HIS A 208 7.58 -8.52 -30.70
N ASP A 209 8.62 -8.77 -29.90
CA ASP A 209 9.25 -10.08 -29.75
C ASP A 209 8.96 -10.57 -28.31
N PRO A 210 7.85 -11.33 -28.11
CA PRO A 210 7.45 -11.80 -26.80
C PRO A 210 8.51 -12.62 -26.07
N ALA A 211 9.24 -13.46 -26.81
CA ALA A 211 10.23 -14.35 -26.20
C ALA A 211 11.44 -13.56 -25.71
N ALA A 212 11.96 -12.63 -26.53
CA ALA A 212 13.06 -11.76 -26.14
C ALA A 212 12.66 -10.83 -24.98
N THR A 213 11.47 -10.23 -25.07
CA THR A 213 10.96 -9.30 -24.04
C THR A 213 10.81 -10.02 -22.71
N ALA A 214 10.09 -11.14 -22.67
CA ALA A 214 9.91 -11.92 -21.44
C ALA A 214 11.25 -12.49 -20.91
N GLY A 215 12.23 -12.76 -21.77
CA GLY A 215 13.58 -13.14 -21.37
C GLY A 215 14.30 -12.01 -20.63
N ALA A 216 14.25 -10.79 -21.15
CA ALA A 216 14.86 -9.62 -20.53
C ALA A 216 14.19 -9.25 -19.20
N LEU A 217 12.86 -9.29 -19.13
CA LEU A 217 12.11 -8.94 -17.91
C LEU A 217 12.38 -9.89 -16.75
N ARG A 218 12.67 -11.18 -17.02
CA ARG A 218 13.10 -12.15 -15.99
C ARG A 218 14.45 -11.83 -15.37
N ALA A 219 15.27 -11.02 -16.03
CA ALA A 219 16.54 -10.54 -15.52
C ALA A 219 16.45 -9.15 -14.85
N LEU A 220 15.28 -8.52 -14.87
CA LEU A 220 15.07 -7.19 -14.31
C LEU A 220 15.09 -7.26 -12.78
N THR A 221 15.93 -6.45 -12.14
CA THR A 221 16.11 -6.47 -10.67
C THR A 221 15.53 -5.25 -9.96
N VAL A 222 14.98 -4.29 -10.72
CA VAL A 222 14.30 -3.14 -10.11
C VAL A 222 12.94 -3.57 -9.55
N PRO A 223 12.41 -2.89 -8.51
CA PRO A 223 11.06 -3.13 -8.04
C PRO A 223 10.03 -2.96 -9.15
N VAL A 224 9.07 -3.88 -9.22
CA VAL A 224 7.96 -3.86 -10.17
C VAL A 224 6.63 -4.06 -9.43
N LEU A 225 5.66 -3.18 -9.71
CA LEU A 225 4.27 -3.32 -9.27
C LEU A 225 3.40 -3.65 -10.48
N VAL A 226 2.59 -4.70 -10.38
CA VAL A 226 1.51 -5.00 -11.31
C VAL A 226 0.17 -4.83 -10.57
N LEU A 227 -0.61 -3.83 -10.98
CA LEU A 227 -1.90 -3.50 -10.38
C LEU A 227 -3.03 -3.82 -11.38
N ALA A 228 -3.88 -4.77 -11.03
CA ALA A 228 -5.09 -5.12 -11.78
C ALA A 228 -6.36 -4.56 -11.10
N GLY A 229 -7.38 -4.24 -11.89
CA GLY A 229 -8.73 -4.02 -11.37
C GLY A 229 -9.48 -5.35 -11.25
N GLU A 230 -10.23 -5.55 -10.16
CA GLU A 230 -11.05 -6.75 -9.96
C GLU A 230 -12.03 -7.02 -11.12
N TYR A 231 -12.60 -5.95 -11.69
CA TYR A 231 -13.55 -6.01 -12.79
C TYR A 231 -12.92 -5.73 -14.16
N ASP A 232 -11.60 -5.62 -14.24
CA ASP A 232 -10.94 -5.48 -15.54
C ASP A 232 -10.90 -6.83 -16.25
N GLY A 233 -11.23 -6.83 -17.54
CA GLY A 233 -11.10 -7.99 -18.41
C GLY A 233 -9.93 -7.86 -19.40
N HIS A 234 -9.25 -6.70 -19.41
CA HIS A 234 -8.22 -6.38 -20.40
C HIS A 234 -7.00 -5.66 -19.78
N PRO A 235 -6.24 -6.33 -18.90
CA PRO A 235 -6.26 -7.76 -18.62
C PRO A 235 -7.15 -8.13 -17.43
N SER A 236 -7.56 -9.41 -17.37
CA SER A 236 -8.10 -9.97 -16.12
C SER A 236 -7.00 -10.10 -15.05
N PRO A 237 -7.37 -10.14 -13.75
CA PRO A 237 -6.41 -10.37 -12.66
C PRO A 237 -5.51 -11.60 -12.89
N ASP A 238 -6.04 -12.68 -13.48
CA ASP A 238 -5.27 -13.88 -13.79
C ASP A 238 -4.18 -13.62 -14.84
N ARG A 239 -4.52 -12.92 -15.93
CA ARG A 239 -3.54 -12.55 -16.97
C ARG A 239 -2.51 -11.54 -16.43
N ALA A 240 -2.92 -10.64 -15.54
CA ALA A 240 -2.00 -9.73 -14.85
C ALA A 240 -1.06 -10.48 -13.89
N THR A 241 -1.55 -11.55 -13.23
CA THR A 241 -0.71 -12.43 -12.38
C THR A 241 0.35 -13.16 -13.22
N GLU A 242 -0.01 -13.65 -14.40
CA GLU A 242 0.95 -14.27 -15.34
C GLU A 242 2.04 -13.28 -15.76
N LEU A 243 1.68 -12.01 -15.99
CA LEU A 243 2.66 -10.95 -16.27
C LEU A 243 3.57 -10.70 -15.06
N ALA A 244 3.00 -10.57 -13.86
CA ALA A 244 3.76 -10.35 -12.63
C ALA A 244 4.79 -11.46 -12.38
N ALA A 245 4.42 -12.73 -12.68
CA ALA A 245 5.30 -13.88 -12.53
C ALA A 245 6.55 -13.88 -13.44
N LEU A 246 6.61 -12.98 -14.44
CA LEU A 246 7.83 -12.79 -15.24
C LEU A 246 8.92 -12.05 -14.49
N PHE A 247 8.59 -11.27 -13.46
CA PHE A 247 9.53 -10.41 -12.76
C PHE A 247 10.01 -11.04 -11.45
N PRO A 248 11.31 -11.01 -11.16
CA PRO A 248 11.83 -11.39 -9.84
C PRO A 248 11.27 -10.47 -8.74
N GLY A 249 10.43 -11.03 -7.86
CA GLY A 249 9.95 -10.31 -6.67
C GLY A 249 8.97 -9.17 -6.97
N ALA A 250 8.24 -9.20 -8.10
CA ALA A 250 7.19 -8.22 -8.34
C ALA A 250 6.10 -8.26 -7.26
N GLU A 251 5.60 -7.08 -6.91
CA GLU A 251 4.37 -6.92 -6.16
C GLU A 251 3.18 -7.04 -7.11
N PHE A 252 2.18 -7.85 -6.73
CA PHE A 252 0.94 -7.98 -7.46
C PHE A 252 -0.24 -7.59 -6.57
N VAL A 253 -1.06 -6.66 -7.07
CA VAL A 253 -2.23 -6.14 -6.34
C VAL A 253 -3.46 -6.19 -7.24
N VAL A 254 -4.57 -6.67 -6.68
CA VAL A 254 -5.90 -6.53 -7.27
C VAL A 254 -6.67 -5.48 -6.48
N GLN A 255 -7.00 -4.36 -7.12
CA GLN A 255 -7.84 -3.33 -6.51
C GLN A 255 -9.30 -3.77 -6.59
N ARG A 256 -9.89 -4.05 -5.42
CA ARG A 256 -11.30 -4.43 -5.31
C ARG A 256 -12.22 -3.34 -5.82
N GLY A 257 -13.28 -3.75 -6.50
CA GLY A 257 -14.29 -2.87 -7.07
C GLY A 257 -13.82 -2.02 -8.26
N ALA A 258 -12.56 -2.12 -8.69
CA ALA A 258 -12.01 -1.32 -9.78
C ALA A 258 -12.09 -2.06 -11.12
N GLY A 259 -12.31 -1.32 -12.20
CA GLY A 259 -12.19 -1.78 -13.58
C GLY A 259 -10.85 -1.36 -14.18
N HIS A 260 -10.88 -0.95 -15.45
CA HIS A 260 -9.70 -0.59 -16.23
C HIS A 260 -9.04 0.72 -15.76
N PHE A 261 -9.76 1.59 -15.04
CA PHE A 261 -9.29 2.91 -14.60
C PHE A 261 -9.30 3.05 -13.06
N PRO A 262 -8.45 2.30 -12.34
CA PRO A 262 -8.54 2.15 -10.89
C PRO A 262 -8.42 3.47 -10.09
N TRP A 263 -7.68 4.46 -10.60
CA TRP A 263 -7.57 5.78 -9.96
C TRP A 263 -8.86 6.61 -10.05
N LEU A 264 -9.77 6.26 -10.96
CA LEU A 264 -11.11 6.84 -11.01
C LEU A 264 -12.07 6.04 -10.15
N ASP A 265 -11.95 4.73 -10.09
CA ASP A 265 -12.91 3.87 -9.40
C ASP A 265 -12.80 3.98 -7.88
N ASP A 266 -11.58 3.92 -7.36
CA ASP A 266 -11.25 4.25 -5.96
C ASP A 266 -9.89 4.99 -5.95
N PRO A 267 -9.93 6.34 -6.02
CA PRO A 267 -8.72 7.17 -6.01
C PRO A 267 -7.83 6.91 -4.80
N GLY A 268 -8.44 6.71 -3.62
CA GLY A 268 -7.71 6.56 -2.36
C GLY A 268 -6.99 5.22 -2.29
N ALA A 269 -7.65 4.12 -2.66
CA ALA A 269 -7.01 2.81 -2.70
C ALA A 269 -5.88 2.74 -3.74
N PHE A 270 -6.09 3.33 -4.92
CA PHE A 270 -5.08 3.43 -5.95
C PHE A 270 -3.85 4.22 -5.45
N ALA A 271 -4.05 5.43 -4.94
CA ALA A 271 -2.98 6.30 -4.46
C ALA A 271 -2.18 5.63 -3.34
N ARG A 272 -2.84 5.05 -2.32
CA ARG A 272 -2.14 4.34 -1.23
C ARG A 272 -1.29 3.17 -1.72
N THR A 273 -1.78 2.41 -2.70
CA THR A 273 -1.04 1.27 -3.27
C THR A 273 0.21 1.74 -4.01
N VAL A 274 0.07 2.74 -4.88
CA VAL A 274 1.20 3.26 -5.65
C VAL A 274 2.19 4.02 -4.75
N GLU A 275 1.72 4.78 -3.77
CA GLU A 275 2.56 5.46 -2.78
C GLU A 275 3.37 4.46 -1.94
N ALA A 276 2.73 3.38 -1.46
CA ALA A 276 3.43 2.33 -0.71
C ALA A 276 4.54 1.67 -1.53
N PHE A 277 4.31 1.46 -2.83
CA PHE A 277 5.30 0.86 -3.72
C PHE A 277 6.46 1.80 -4.05
N LEU A 278 6.19 3.10 -4.22
CA LEU A 278 7.22 4.09 -4.58
C LEU A 278 8.08 4.54 -3.39
N ASP A 279 7.61 4.36 -2.15
CA ASP A 279 8.38 4.67 -0.94
C ASP A 279 9.33 3.48 -0.59
N PRO A 280 10.66 3.64 -0.73
CA PRO A 280 11.62 2.56 -0.46
C PRO A 280 11.67 2.12 1.02
N ASP A 281 11.15 2.95 1.93
CA ASP A 281 11.09 2.64 3.36
C ASP A 281 9.81 1.88 3.74
N ILE A 282 8.89 1.71 2.79
CA ILE A 282 7.64 0.97 2.95
C ILE A 282 7.75 -0.39 2.29
N ARG A 283 7.21 -1.40 2.98
CA ARG A 283 6.98 -2.74 2.45
C ARG A 283 5.52 -3.08 2.60
N THR A 284 5.04 -4.02 1.80
CA THR A 284 3.66 -4.51 1.88
C THR A 284 3.63 -6.01 2.13
N VAL A 285 2.53 -6.48 2.73
CA VAL A 285 2.26 -7.91 2.92
C VAL A 285 0.75 -8.15 2.87
N GLN A 286 0.34 -9.26 2.27
CA GLN A 286 -1.04 -9.72 2.35
C GLN A 286 -1.26 -10.43 3.69
N ALA A 287 -2.10 -9.88 4.55
CA ALA A 287 -2.37 -10.39 5.89
C ALA A 287 -3.81 -10.07 6.29
N GLY A 288 -4.52 -11.03 6.92
CA GLY A 288 -5.90 -10.77 7.41
C GLY A 288 -6.92 -10.44 6.30
N GLY A 289 -6.64 -10.83 5.05
CA GLY A 289 -7.51 -10.55 3.90
C GLY A 289 -7.42 -9.13 3.33
N VAL A 290 -6.37 -8.38 3.72
CA VAL A 290 -6.04 -7.03 3.27
C VAL A 290 -4.53 -6.91 3.00
N ARG A 291 -4.13 -5.90 2.22
CA ARG A 291 -2.73 -5.47 2.12
C ARG A 291 -2.40 -4.57 3.31
N LEU A 292 -1.39 -4.95 4.08
CA LEU A 292 -0.81 -4.13 5.13
C LEU A 292 0.50 -3.51 4.67
N ALA A 293 0.61 -2.20 4.75
CA ALA A 293 1.87 -1.48 4.64
C ALA A 293 2.60 -1.54 5.98
N TYR A 294 3.93 -1.63 5.95
CA TYR A 294 4.75 -1.64 7.16
C TYR A 294 6.15 -1.09 6.89
N ARG A 295 6.73 -0.51 7.93
CA ARG A 295 8.13 -0.07 7.95
C ARG A 295 9.00 -1.08 8.69
N VAL A 296 10.28 -1.14 8.33
CA VAL A 296 11.26 -2.03 8.94
C VAL A 296 12.57 -1.29 9.22
N TRP A 297 13.11 -1.45 10.42
CA TRP A 297 14.41 -0.91 10.82
C TRP A 297 15.31 -1.97 11.44
N GLY A 298 16.62 -1.70 11.46
CA GLY A 298 17.65 -2.59 12.02
C GLY A 298 18.02 -3.73 11.07
N GLU A 299 19.15 -4.39 11.32
CA GLU A 299 19.72 -5.43 10.45
C GLU A 299 19.32 -6.84 10.90
N GLU A 300 19.35 -7.80 9.96
CA GLU A 300 19.23 -9.23 10.27
C GLU A 300 20.61 -9.89 10.42
N PRO A 301 20.79 -10.86 11.34
CA PRO A 301 19.81 -11.35 12.32
C PRO A 301 19.82 -10.50 13.61
N SER A 302 18.67 -9.95 13.99
CA SER A 302 18.45 -9.30 15.29
C SER A 302 17.08 -9.71 15.86
N PRO A 303 16.90 -9.75 17.20
CA PRO A 303 15.62 -10.11 17.80
C PRO A 303 14.48 -9.21 17.31
N PRO A 304 13.31 -9.77 16.95
CA PRO A 304 12.22 -9.00 16.37
C PRO A 304 11.40 -8.24 17.43
N VAL A 305 11.09 -6.97 17.12
CA VAL A 305 10.12 -6.14 17.85
C VAL A 305 9.04 -5.69 16.88
N VAL A 306 7.78 -5.81 17.26
CA VAL A 306 6.62 -5.34 16.48
C VAL A 306 5.94 -4.20 17.23
N LEU A 307 5.84 -3.03 16.59
CA LEU A 307 5.27 -1.81 17.15
C LEU A 307 3.90 -1.51 16.53
N LEU A 308 2.86 -1.41 17.35
CA LEU A 308 1.47 -1.30 16.90
C LEU A 308 0.87 0.04 17.35
N HIS A 309 0.47 0.86 16.39
CA HIS A 309 -0.05 2.20 16.63
C HIS A 309 -1.49 2.22 17.18
N GLY A 310 -1.89 3.37 17.72
CA GLY A 310 -3.26 3.64 18.18
C GLY A 310 -4.24 4.04 17.07
N ARG A 311 -5.50 4.27 17.44
CA ARG A 311 -6.67 4.45 16.55
C ARG A 311 -6.61 5.58 15.51
N ALA A 312 -5.74 6.56 15.69
CA ALA A 312 -5.57 7.68 14.75
C ALA A 312 -4.10 7.84 14.32
N GLY A 313 -3.28 6.83 14.58
CA GLY A 313 -1.87 6.81 14.24
C GLY A 313 -1.58 6.01 12.96
N SER A 314 -0.28 5.83 12.72
CA SER A 314 0.28 4.95 11.70
C SER A 314 1.63 4.44 12.20
N SER A 315 2.29 3.57 11.45
CA SER A 315 3.69 3.17 11.65
C SER A 315 4.64 4.35 11.85
N GLY A 316 4.32 5.52 11.27
CA GLY A 316 5.11 6.74 11.40
C GLY A 316 5.22 7.29 12.83
N THR A 317 4.23 7.03 13.71
CA THR A 317 4.29 7.48 15.12
C THR A 317 5.42 6.81 15.89
N TRP A 318 5.88 5.66 15.42
CA TRP A 318 6.94 4.88 16.06
C TRP A 318 8.35 5.23 15.60
N THR A 319 8.53 6.11 14.60
CA THR A 319 9.82 6.33 13.93
C THR A 319 10.98 6.54 14.92
N ARG A 320 10.84 7.46 15.88
CA ARG A 320 11.88 7.75 16.89
C ARG A 320 12.22 6.54 17.77
N ILE A 321 11.22 5.76 18.15
CA ILE A 321 11.40 4.54 18.96
C ILE A 321 12.07 3.45 18.12
N ALA A 322 11.62 3.28 16.88
CA ALA A 322 12.15 2.28 15.97
C ALA A 322 13.61 2.54 15.62
N GLU A 323 14.02 3.78 15.39
CA GLU A 323 15.41 4.17 15.13
C GLU A 323 16.34 3.85 16.31
N ASP A 324 15.90 4.07 17.55
CA ASP A 324 16.69 3.72 18.75
C ASP A 324 16.82 2.20 18.93
N LEU A 325 15.72 1.47 18.76
CA LEU A 325 15.70 0.00 18.87
C LEU A 325 16.43 -0.68 17.70
N ALA A 326 16.51 -0.04 16.53
CA ALA A 326 17.21 -0.56 15.36
C ALA A 326 18.71 -0.79 15.57
N ALA A 327 19.28 -0.20 16.63
CA ALA A 327 20.67 -0.43 17.02
C ALA A 327 20.95 -1.89 17.45
N ASP A 328 19.94 -2.60 17.92
CA ASP A 328 20.08 -3.94 18.53
C ASP A 328 18.90 -4.89 18.28
N HIS A 329 17.84 -4.44 17.61
CA HIS A 329 16.64 -5.21 17.26
C HIS A 329 16.28 -5.02 15.79
N ARG A 330 15.55 -5.99 15.25
CA ARG A 330 14.85 -5.85 13.97
C ARG A 330 13.43 -5.37 14.27
N VAL A 331 13.11 -4.14 13.91
CA VAL A 331 11.86 -3.48 14.28
C VAL A 331 10.89 -3.48 13.10
N TYR A 332 9.66 -3.91 13.34
CA TYR A 332 8.55 -3.89 12.38
C TYR A 332 7.45 -2.99 12.90
N ALA A 333 6.93 -2.07 12.07
CA ALA A 333 5.75 -1.28 12.41
C ALA A 333 4.74 -1.35 11.27
N PRO A 334 3.70 -2.21 11.37
CA PRO A 334 2.61 -2.22 10.41
C PRO A 334 1.62 -1.07 10.64
N ASP A 335 1.11 -0.52 9.54
CA ASP A 335 -0.12 0.25 9.51
C ASP A 335 -1.29 -0.76 9.58
N PHE A 336 -2.14 -0.68 10.59
CA PHE A 336 -3.34 -1.51 10.63
C PHE A 336 -4.29 -1.18 9.48
N ARG A 337 -5.19 -2.11 9.15
CA ARG A 337 -6.30 -1.84 8.21
C ARG A 337 -6.98 -0.51 8.55
N GLY A 338 -7.34 0.26 7.53
CA GLY A 338 -7.94 1.58 7.70
C GLY A 338 -6.97 2.69 8.10
N HIS A 339 -5.66 2.45 8.15
CA HIS A 339 -4.67 3.47 8.52
C HIS A 339 -3.54 3.55 7.51
N GLY A 340 -2.90 4.72 7.44
CA GLY A 340 -1.70 4.94 6.63
C GLY A 340 -1.84 4.41 5.20
N LEU A 341 -0.86 3.63 4.76
CA LEU A 341 -0.80 3.09 3.39
C LEU A 341 -1.37 1.67 3.24
N SER A 342 -1.97 1.12 4.30
CA SER A 342 -2.72 -0.14 4.25
C SER A 342 -4.07 0.01 3.55
N ASP A 343 -4.74 -1.11 3.27
CA ASP A 343 -6.09 -1.08 2.71
C ASP A 343 -7.13 -0.57 3.72
N TRP A 344 -8.14 0.15 3.22
CA TRP A 344 -9.21 0.75 4.02
C TRP A 344 -10.55 0.07 3.69
N PRO A 345 -10.88 -1.06 4.33
CA PRO A 345 -12.02 -1.90 3.97
C PRO A 345 -13.40 -1.39 4.45
N GLY A 346 -13.45 -0.23 5.14
CA GLY A 346 -14.69 0.42 5.56
C GLY A 346 -15.43 -0.22 6.74
N ARG A 347 -14.83 -1.21 7.43
CA ARG A 347 -15.42 -1.90 8.58
C ARG A 347 -14.34 -2.41 9.53
N TYR A 348 -14.55 -2.26 10.83
CA TYR A 348 -13.50 -2.46 11.83
C TYR A 348 -14.02 -3.12 13.12
N SER A 349 -13.13 -3.81 13.81
CA SER A 349 -13.34 -4.31 15.17
C SER A 349 -11.99 -4.61 15.81
N PHE A 350 -11.92 -4.65 17.14
CA PHE A 350 -10.70 -5.04 17.84
C PHE A 350 -10.24 -6.46 17.46
N GLU A 351 -11.17 -7.37 17.18
CA GLU A 351 -10.89 -8.72 16.68
C GLU A 351 -10.26 -8.71 15.29
N MET A 352 -10.70 -7.81 14.39
CA MET A 352 -10.07 -7.67 13.07
C MET A 352 -8.63 -7.16 13.18
N PHE A 353 -8.36 -6.21 14.09
CA PHE A 353 -6.98 -5.74 14.33
C PHE A 353 -6.11 -6.84 14.97
N ARG A 354 -6.67 -7.66 15.87
CA ARG A 354 -6.01 -8.87 16.38
C ARG A 354 -5.69 -9.86 15.25
N ASP A 355 -6.63 -10.06 14.33
CA ASP A 355 -6.47 -11.00 13.21
C ASP A 355 -5.42 -10.51 12.21
N ASP A 356 -5.35 -9.20 11.97
CA ASP A 356 -4.26 -8.57 11.21
C ASP A 356 -2.91 -8.81 11.85
N LEU A 357 -2.80 -8.55 13.16
CA LEU A 357 -1.55 -8.79 13.90
C LEU A 357 -1.13 -10.25 13.79
N HIS A 358 -2.06 -11.19 14.00
CA HIS A 358 -1.78 -12.61 13.89
C HIS A 358 -1.24 -12.98 12.51
N ALA A 359 -1.95 -12.60 11.45
CA ALA A 359 -1.55 -12.89 10.08
C ALA A 359 -0.24 -12.19 9.70
N PHE A 360 0.03 -11.00 10.24
CA PHE A 360 1.30 -10.30 10.04
C PHE A 360 2.46 -11.06 10.69
N LEU A 361 2.31 -11.50 11.95
CA LEU A 361 3.33 -12.30 12.64
C LEU A 361 3.61 -13.61 11.90
N GLU A 362 2.58 -14.28 11.40
CA GLU A 362 2.69 -15.50 10.60
C GLU A 362 3.44 -15.23 9.27
N ALA A 363 2.95 -14.28 8.48
CA ALA A 363 3.52 -13.96 7.16
C ALA A 363 4.98 -13.48 7.21
N ARG A 364 5.42 -12.95 8.36
CA ARG A 364 6.79 -12.47 8.58
C ARG A 364 7.64 -13.41 9.44
N ASN A 365 7.11 -14.57 9.84
CA ASN A 365 7.78 -15.56 10.71
C ASN A 365 8.27 -14.95 12.03
N LEU A 366 7.41 -14.19 12.72
CA LEU A 366 7.73 -13.42 13.93
C LEU A 366 7.17 -14.05 15.21
N ALA A 367 6.94 -15.36 15.24
CA ALA A 367 6.56 -16.06 16.46
C ALA A 367 7.65 -15.86 17.54
N GLY A 368 7.24 -15.53 18.75
CA GLY A 368 8.14 -15.21 19.87
C GLY A 368 8.70 -13.78 19.86
N ALA A 369 8.25 -12.91 18.94
CA ALA A 369 8.64 -11.50 18.96
C ALA A 369 8.16 -10.76 20.21
N THR A 370 8.85 -9.67 20.55
CA THR A 370 8.28 -8.66 21.46
C THR A 370 7.23 -7.86 20.70
N VAL A 371 6.02 -7.77 21.22
CA VAL A 371 4.95 -6.95 20.67
C VAL A 371 4.68 -5.79 21.61
N VAL A 372 4.78 -4.57 21.08
CA VAL A 372 4.50 -3.32 21.79
C VAL A 372 3.31 -2.66 21.13
N GLY A 373 2.21 -2.48 21.88
CA GLY A 373 0.99 -1.90 21.34
C GLY A 373 0.51 -0.69 22.13
N HIS A 374 0.22 0.38 21.41
CA HIS A 374 -0.37 1.61 21.95
C HIS A 374 -1.88 1.63 21.74
N SER A 375 -2.65 1.92 22.80
CA SER A 375 -4.08 2.17 22.69
C SER A 375 -4.82 1.03 21.97
N MET A 376 -5.44 1.28 20.81
CA MET A 376 -6.03 0.24 19.93
C MET A 376 -5.06 -0.90 19.60
N GLY A 377 -3.79 -0.61 19.31
CA GLY A 377 -2.77 -1.63 19.05
C GLY A 377 -2.45 -2.47 20.29
N GLY A 378 -2.54 -1.88 21.48
CA GLY A 378 -2.45 -2.61 22.75
C GLY A 378 -3.62 -3.57 22.95
N VAL A 379 -4.83 -3.15 22.59
CA VAL A 379 -6.03 -4.00 22.59
C VAL A 379 -5.87 -5.19 21.65
N ALA A 380 -5.47 -4.95 20.40
CA ALA A 380 -5.20 -6.02 19.45
C ALA A 380 -4.15 -7.01 19.96
N ALA A 381 -3.08 -6.51 20.59
CA ALA A 381 -1.98 -7.34 21.10
C ALA A 381 -2.41 -8.24 22.26
N TYR A 382 -3.10 -7.72 23.28
CA TYR A 382 -3.54 -8.59 24.40
C TYR A 382 -4.65 -9.54 23.97
N LEU A 383 -5.53 -9.16 23.03
CA LEU A 383 -6.54 -10.08 22.48
C LEU A 383 -5.88 -11.25 21.74
N LEU A 384 -4.74 -11.01 21.08
CA LEU A 384 -3.97 -12.07 20.44
C LEU A 384 -3.29 -12.94 21.50
N ALA A 385 -2.69 -12.34 22.52
CA ALA A 385 -2.05 -13.06 23.62
C ALA A 385 -3.02 -13.97 24.39
N GLN A 386 -4.30 -13.56 24.52
CA GLN A 386 -5.37 -14.40 25.06
C GLN A 386 -5.74 -15.55 24.12
N ARG A 387 -5.86 -15.28 22.81
CA ARG A 387 -6.29 -16.28 21.83
C ARG A 387 -5.23 -17.36 21.59
N GLU A 388 -3.97 -16.96 21.48
CA GLU A 388 -2.84 -17.82 21.12
C GLU A 388 -1.72 -17.71 22.18
N PRO A 389 -1.91 -18.25 23.40
CA PRO A 389 -0.88 -18.23 24.42
C PRO A 389 0.44 -18.85 23.92
N GLY A 390 1.55 -18.14 24.10
CA GLY A 390 2.89 -18.55 23.66
C GLY A 390 3.29 -18.05 22.26
N LEU A 391 2.38 -17.44 21.47
CA LEU A 391 2.75 -16.84 20.19
C LEU A 391 3.60 -15.58 20.36
N ILE A 392 3.28 -14.73 21.35
CA ILE A 392 4.01 -13.50 21.66
C ILE A 392 5.06 -13.82 22.74
N GLY A 393 6.31 -13.40 22.51
CA GLY A 393 7.41 -13.65 23.44
C GLY A 393 7.42 -12.69 24.63
N ARG A 394 7.13 -11.41 24.39
CA ARG A 394 6.92 -10.37 25.42
C ARG A 394 5.85 -9.41 24.96
N LEU A 395 5.02 -8.95 25.88
CA LEU A 395 3.92 -8.03 25.59
C LEU A 395 4.15 -6.70 26.33
N VAL A 396 4.13 -5.59 25.60
CA VAL A 396 4.10 -4.24 26.17
C VAL A 396 2.80 -3.57 25.77
N ILE A 397 2.02 -3.13 26.75
CA ILE A 397 0.74 -2.45 26.57
C ILE A 397 0.91 -1.00 27.02
N GLU A 398 0.93 -0.08 26.05
CA GLU A 398 1.01 1.35 26.31
C GLU A 398 -0.40 1.96 26.30
N ASP A 399 -0.86 2.36 27.49
CA ASP A 399 -2.06 3.16 27.71
C ASP A 399 -3.28 2.68 26.89
N ALA A 400 -3.56 1.37 26.98
CA ALA A 400 -4.66 0.73 26.27
C ALA A 400 -5.84 0.43 27.20
N PRO A 401 -7.09 0.65 26.77
CA PRO A 401 -8.24 0.37 27.61
C PRO A 401 -8.37 -1.15 27.86
N PRO A 402 -8.60 -1.59 29.11
CA PRO A 402 -8.87 -3.00 29.43
C PRO A 402 -10.33 -3.42 29.13
N LEU A 403 -11.02 -2.64 28.29
CA LEU A 403 -12.38 -2.86 27.81
C LEU A 403 -13.40 -3.08 28.93
N HIS A 404 -13.52 -2.12 29.87
CA HIS A 404 -14.71 -1.98 30.71
C HIS A 404 -15.81 -1.22 29.96
N PRO A 405 -17.11 -1.49 30.20
CA PRO A 405 -18.18 -0.68 29.65
C PRO A 405 -18.00 0.77 30.07
N LEU A 406 -18.16 1.69 29.12
CA LEU A 406 -18.10 3.11 29.41
C LEU A 406 -19.38 3.57 30.11
N ASP A 407 -19.23 4.31 31.20
CA ASP A 407 -20.33 4.93 31.93
C ASP A 407 -20.04 6.43 32.17
N PRO A 408 -20.75 7.35 31.48
CA PRO A 408 -21.77 7.08 30.46
C PRO A 408 -21.15 6.54 29.15
N PRO A 409 -21.93 5.84 28.32
CA PRO A 409 -21.47 5.44 26.99
C PRO A 409 -21.17 6.67 26.14
N ARG A 410 -20.18 6.55 25.24
CA ARG A 410 -19.89 7.55 24.21
C ARG A 410 -21.11 7.76 23.31
N PRO A 411 -21.46 9.01 23.00
CA PRO A 411 -22.51 9.29 22.04
C PRO A 411 -22.06 8.89 20.62
N PRO A 412 -22.99 8.81 19.64
CA PRO A 412 -22.63 8.61 18.25
C PRO A 412 -21.60 9.63 17.75
N SER A 413 -20.51 9.12 17.18
CA SER A 413 -19.36 9.93 16.76
C SER A 413 -19.66 10.66 15.45
N VAL A 414 -19.32 11.95 15.40
CA VAL A 414 -19.50 12.79 14.21
C VAL A 414 -18.18 12.89 13.45
N ARG A 415 -18.20 12.56 12.16
CA ARG A 415 -17.00 12.68 11.30
C ARG A 415 -16.56 14.14 11.25
N PRO A 416 -15.29 14.46 11.57
CA PRO A 416 -14.75 15.80 11.38
C PRO A 416 -14.85 16.24 9.92
N GLU A 417 -14.93 17.55 9.71
CA GLU A 417 -14.78 18.12 8.37
C GLU A 417 -13.33 17.99 7.89
N GLY A 418 -13.16 17.82 6.58
CA GLY A 418 -11.84 17.76 5.95
C GLY A 418 -11.26 16.34 5.77
N PRO A 419 -10.00 16.28 5.30
CA PRO A 419 -9.28 15.04 5.10
C PRO A 419 -8.90 14.41 6.44
N LEU A 420 -8.81 13.08 6.46
CA LEU A 420 -8.36 12.29 7.60
C LEU A 420 -7.25 11.35 7.11
N ASP A 421 -6.26 11.11 7.96
CA ASP A 421 -5.13 10.21 7.66
C ASP A 421 -5.44 8.73 7.96
N PHE A 422 -6.70 8.43 8.28
CA PHE A 422 -7.24 7.10 8.52
C PHE A 422 -8.72 7.03 8.13
N ASP A 423 -9.25 5.83 7.98
CA ASP A 423 -10.63 5.58 7.59
C ASP A 423 -11.60 5.83 8.74
N TRP A 424 -12.54 6.76 8.54
CA TRP A 424 -13.42 7.22 9.61
C TRP A 424 -14.21 6.11 10.33
N PRO A 425 -14.77 5.08 9.65
CA PRO A 425 -15.55 4.02 10.32
C PRO A 425 -14.81 3.31 11.45
N VAL A 426 -13.47 3.38 11.51
CA VAL A 426 -12.69 2.90 12.67
C VAL A 426 -13.22 3.49 13.98
N VAL A 427 -13.60 4.77 14.01
CA VAL A 427 -14.09 5.45 15.22
C VAL A 427 -15.44 4.90 15.69
N PRO A 428 -16.55 5.03 14.94
CA PRO A 428 -17.85 4.53 15.40
C PRO A 428 -17.86 3.01 15.63
N ASP A 429 -17.16 2.23 14.81
CA ASP A 429 -17.13 0.77 14.98
C ASP A 429 -16.46 0.37 16.30
N THR A 430 -15.33 1.00 16.65
CA THR A 430 -14.64 0.72 17.91
C THR A 430 -15.33 1.36 19.11
N ASP A 431 -16.01 2.50 18.95
CA ASP A 431 -16.78 3.13 20.03
C ASP A 431 -17.96 2.27 20.47
N VAL A 432 -18.61 1.54 19.55
CA VAL A 432 -19.63 0.53 19.89
C VAL A 432 -19.05 -0.53 20.83
N GLN A 433 -17.87 -1.07 20.52
CA GLN A 433 -17.20 -2.07 21.36
C GLN A 433 -16.66 -1.50 22.67
N LEU A 434 -16.28 -0.22 22.72
CA LEU A 434 -15.87 0.43 23.97
C LEU A 434 -17.07 0.70 24.89
N ASN A 435 -18.23 1.04 24.32
CA ASN A 435 -19.45 1.26 25.08
C ASN A 435 -19.98 -0.02 25.71
N ASP A 436 -20.01 -1.12 24.95
CA ASP A 436 -20.52 -2.42 25.39
C ASP A 436 -19.54 -3.55 24.99
N PRO A 437 -18.38 -3.66 25.67
CA PRO A 437 -17.38 -4.66 25.34
C PRO A 437 -17.81 -6.06 25.78
N ASP A 438 -17.38 -7.07 25.02
CA ASP A 438 -17.58 -8.48 25.41
C ASP A 438 -16.96 -8.72 26.81
N PRO A 439 -17.78 -9.07 27.83
CA PRO A 439 -17.27 -9.29 29.18
C PRO A 439 -16.27 -10.46 29.26
N ALA A 440 -16.28 -11.37 28.29
CA ALA A 440 -15.37 -12.50 28.23
C ALA A 440 -13.91 -12.05 28.06
N VAL A 441 -13.64 -10.90 27.44
CA VAL A 441 -12.27 -10.37 27.29
C VAL A 441 -11.58 -10.26 28.64
N ARG A 442 -12.27 -9.73 29.65
CA ARG A 442 -11.67 -9.51 30.98
C ARG A 442 -11.45 -10.81 31.75
N SER A 443 -12.32 -11.80 31.59
CA SER A 443 -12.14 -13.11 32.25
C SER A 443 -10.98 -13.92 31.68
N ARG A 444 -10.46 -13.54 30.51
CA ARG A 444 -9.38 -14.25 29.81
C ARG A 444 -7.99 -13.64 30.04
N PHE A 445 -7.86 -12.52 30.75
CA PHE A 445 -6.54 -11.97 31.11
C PHE A 445 -5.62 -12.99 31.82
N PRO A 446 -6.13 -13.90 32.69
CA PRO A 446 -5.31 -14.97 33.27
C PRO A 446 -4.73 -15.97 32.26
N GLU A 447 -5.24 -16.02 31.02
CA GLU A 447 -4.75 -16.91 29.95
C GLU A 447 -3.49 -16.36 29.27
N ILE A 448 -3.14 -15.08 29.47
CA ILE A 448 -1.94 -14.48 28.90
C ILE A 448 -0.72 -15.05 29.62
N THR A 449 0.12 -15.77 28.86
CA THR A 449 1.36 -16.39 29.38
C THR A 449 2.62 -15.59 29.07
N ALA A 450 2.52 -14.58 28.19
CA ALA A 450 3.65 -13.73 27.85
C ALA A 450 3.98 -12.80 29.03
N PRO A 451 5.25 -12.65 29.42
CA PRO A 451 5.67 -11.58 30.33
C PRO A 451 5.12 -10.25 29.82
N THR A 452 4.40 -9.53 30.68
CA THR A 452 3.66 -8.32 30.29
C THR A 452 4.11 -7.09 31.07
N LEU A 453 4.43 -6.01 30.35
CA LEU A 453 4.59 -4.66 30.91
C LEU A 453 3.40 -3.80 30.48
N VAL A 454 2.74 -3.16 31.45
CA VAL A 454 1.76 -2.11 31.19
C VAL A 454 2.40 -0.76 31.50
N ILE A 455 2.33 0.17 30.54
CA ILE A 455 2.81 1.54 30.69
C ILE A 455 1.61 2.47 30.67
N GLY A 456 1.30 3.10 31.81
CA GLY A 456 0.20 4.06 31.96
C GLY A 456 0.66 5.51 31.82
N GLY A 457 -0.18 6.35 31.20
CA GLY A 457 0.11 7.75 30.90
C GLY A 457 0.01 8.73 32.06
N GLY A 458 -0.35 8.25 33.25
CA GLY A 458 -0.52 9.08 34.44
C GLY A 458 -1.82 9.88 34.46
N PRO A 459 -1.94 10.88 35.36
CA PRO A 459 -3.20 11.59 35.63
C PRO A 459 -3.76 12.39 34.45
N THR A 460 -2.93 12.68 33.45
CA THR A 460 -3.32 13.44 32.25
C THR A 460 -3.82 12.55 31.11
N SER A 461 -3.71 11.22 31.25
CA SER A 461 -4.32 10.29 30.30
C SER A 461 -5.84 10.24 30.46
N HIS A 462 -6.54 10.08 29.33
CA HIS A 462 -7.97 9.81 29.33
C HIS A 462 -8.31 8.33 29.57
N ILE A 463 -7.30 7.45 29.62
CA ILE A 463 -7.43 6.06 30.02
C ILE A 463 -7.35 5.98 31.54
N ASP A 464 -8.32 5.30 32.15
CA ASP A 464 -8.40 5.18 33.60
C ASP A 464 -7.21 4.36 34.14
N GLN A 465 -6.32 5.04 34.87
CA GLN A 465 -5.11 4.44 35.42
C GLN A 465 -5.43 3.41 36.53
N GLY A 466 -6.58 3.53 37.20
CA GLY A 466 -7.08 2.53 38.14
C GLY A 466 -7.50 1.23 37.45
N GLN A 467 -8.10 1.33 36.26
CA GLN A 467 -8.42 0.19 35.41
C GLN A 467 -7.16 -0.47 34.85
N LEU A 468 -6.11 0.31 34.47
CA LEU A 468 -4.80 -0.27 34.12
C LEU A 468 -4.18 -1.05 35.29
N ALA A 469 -4.28 -0.53 36.52
CA ALA A 469 -3.83 -1.27 37.70
C ALA A 469 -4.66 -2.55 37.97
N GLN A 470 -5.94 -2.57 37.58
CA GLN A 470 -6.75 -3.80 37.63
C GLN A 470 -6.35 -4.81 36.56
N LEU A 471 -6.06 -4.35 35.34
CA LEU A 471 -5.52 -5.17 34.24
C LEU A 471 -4.26 -5.90 34.68
N VAL A 472 -3.30 -5.17 35.27
CA VAL A 472 -2.03 -5.73 35.76
C VAL A 472 -2.25 -6.80 36.82
N ARG A 473 -3.25 -6.64 37.71
CA ARG A 473 -3.59 -7.67 38.70
C ARG A 473 -4.24 -8.92 38.09
N ALA A 474 -4.81 -8.81 36.89
CA ALA A 474 -5.50 -9.90 36.22
C ALA A 474 -4.59 -10.72 35.29
N ILE A 475 -3.45 -10.16 34.86
CA ILE A 475 -2.45 -10.82 34.01
C ILE A 475 -1.34 -11.42 34.90
N PRO A 476 -0.99 -12.70 34.74
CA PRO A 476 0.12 -13.31 35.48
C PRO A 476 1.44 -12.58 35.24
N GLU A 477 2.17 -12.30 36.32
CA GLU A 477 3.51 -11.68 36.28
C GLU A 477 3.58 -10.34 35.52
N ALA A 478 2.46 -9.62 35.42
CA ALA A 478 2.45 -8.30 34.80
C ALA A 478 3.03 -7.21 35.71
N GLU A 479 3.76 -6.27 35.11
CA GLU A 479 4.33 -5.10 35.77
C GLU A 479 3.62 -3.82 35.30
N LEU A 480 3.56 -2.81 36.18
CA LEU A 480 3.03 -1.48 35.87
C LEU A 480 4.13 -0.43 36.02
N VAL A 481 4.34 0.36 34.97
CA VAL A 481 5.10 1.61 35.01
C VAL A 481 4.16 2.75 34.66
N THR A 482 4.26 3.87 35.38
CA THR A 482 3.50 5.09 35.06
C THR A 482 4.47 6.19 34.64
N ILE A 483 4.26 6.75 33.46
CA ILE A 483 5.01 7.89 32.91
C ILE A 483 4.01 9.02 32.70
N ASP A 484 4.19 10.15 33.39
CA ASP A 484 3.26 11.29 33.30
C ASP A 484 3.47 12.04 31.97
N ALA A 485 2.77 11.54 30.94
CA ALA A 485 2.89 11.95 29.54
C ALA A 485 1.53 12.04 28.82
N GLY A 486 0.43 11.72 29.51
CA GLY A 486 -0.87 11.58 28.88
C GLY A 486 -0.94 10.35 27.98
N HIS A 487 -1.75 10.41 26.93
CA HIS A 487 -2.06 9.21 26.12
C HIS A 487 -0.95 8.78 25.16
N LEU A 488 -0.05 9.67 24.73
CA LEU A 488 0.93 9.42 23.67
C LEU A 488 2.35 9.28 24.25
N ILE A 489 2.56 8.35 25.18
CA ILE A 489 3.76 8.24 26.01
C ILE A 489 5.03 8.09 25.15
N HIS A 490 5.00 7.22 24.14
CA HIS A 490 6.14 7.00 23.24
C HIS A 490 6.51 8.23 22.40
N THR A 491 5.59 9.16 22.19
CA THR A 491 5.82 10.41 21.44
C THR A 491 6.26 11.53 22.38
N GLU A 492 5.57 11.69 23.51
CA GLU A 492 5.77 12.81 24.45
C GLU A 492 6.99 12.59 25.37
N ARG A 493 7.26 11.34 25.77
CA ARG A 493 8.36 10.96 26.68
C ARG A 493 9.13 9.73 26.16
N PRO A 494 9.69 9.80 24.94
CA PRO A 494 10.33 8.67 24.27
C PRO A 494 11.50 8.06 25.05
N GLU A 495 12.30 8.89 25.75
CA GLU A 495 13.46 8.44 26.51
C GLU A 495 13.05 7.59 27.73
N GLU A 496 12.01 8.00 28.45
CA GLU A 496 11.48 7.25 29.59
C GLU A 496 10.74 5.99 29.14
N PHE A 497 10.01 6.06 28.02
CA PHE A 497 9.40 4.91 27.40
C PHE A 497 10.45 3.85 27.01
N LEU A 498 11.51 4.26 26.31
CA LEU A 498 12.63 3.39 25.94
C LEU A 498 13.32 2.80 27.17
N ALA A 499 13.54 3.59 28.22
CA ALA A 499 14.13 3.11 29.46
C ALA A 499 13.25 2.05 30.13
N ALA A 500 11.92 2.23 30.14
CA ALA A 500 10.97 1.27 30.70
C ALA A 500 11.00 -0.07 29.94
N ILE A 501 10.86 -0.04 28.60
CA ILE A 501 10.85 -1.29 27.81
C ILE A 501 12.21 -2.00 27.82
N ARG A 502 13.33 -1.27 27.85
CA ARG A 502 14.68 -1.85 27.99
C ARG A 502 14.86 -2.52 29.35
N SER A 503 14.40 -1.89 30.43
CA SER A 503 14.44 -2.46 31.78
C SER A 503 13.60 -3.73 31.92
N PHE A 504 12.52 -3.82 31.15
CA PHE A 504 11.65 -4.99 31.08
C PHE A 504 12.21 -6.16 30.24
N GLY A 505 13.42 -6.01 29.69
CA GLY A 505 14.12 -7.11 29.03
C GLY A 505 14.24 -7.00 27.51
N LEU A 506 13.95 -5.84 26.91
CA LEU A 506 14.44 -5.49 25.56
C LEU A 506 15.92 -5.05 25.65
N VAL A 507 16.78 -5.95 26.12
CA VAL A 507 18.20 -5.67 26.35
C VAL A 507 19.03 -6.02 25.12
N ARG A 508 20.09 -5.24 24.87
CA ARG A 508 21.12 -5.53 23.86
C ARG A 508 21.63 -6.97 24.01
N PRO A 509 21.66 -7.77 22.93
CA PRO A 509 22.37 -9.04 22.95
C PRO A 509 23.83 -8.80 23.39
N GLY A 510 24.22 -9.30 24.57
CA GLY A 510 25.58 -9.18 25.11
C GLY A 510 25.79 -8.17 26.25
N GLY A 511 24.77 -7.40 26.66
CA GLY A 511 24.84 -6.61 27.89
C GLY A 511 24.46 -7.46 29.10
N SER A 512 25.44 -7.98 29.85
CA SER A 512 25.15 -8.69 31.10
C SER A 512 24.38 -7.76 32.05
N ALA A 513 23.26 -8.25 32.59
CA ALA A 513 22.67 -7.69 33.80
C ALA A 513 23.70 -7.79 34.93
N ALA A 514 24.47 -6.72 35.15
CA ALA A 514 25.32 -6.61 36.32
C ALA A 514 24.40 -6.43 37.53
N ASN A 515 24.13 -7.53 38.22
CA ASN A 515 23.52 -7.54 39.54
C ASN A 515 24.30 -6.58 40.46
N SER A 516 23.69 -5.44 40.80
CA SER A 516 24.10 -4.61 41.93
C SER A 516 23.47 -5.16 43.22
N THR A 517 23.84 -6.38 43.62
CA THR A 517 23.69 -6.79 45.01
C THR A 517 24.85 -6.17 45.78
N GLY A 518 24.54 -5.15 46.56
CA GLY A 518 25.49 -4.58 47.53
C GLY A 518 26.00 -5.65 48.48
N ASP A 519 27.29 -5.61 48.75
CA ASP A 519 27.84 -6.17 49.98
C ASP A 519 28.50 -5.05 50.77
N GLY A 520 27.96 -4.83 51.95
CA GLY A 520 28.45 -3.88 52.92
C GLY A 520 29.65 -4.46 53.64
N GLY A 521 30.73 -3.69 53.65
CA GLY A 521 31.71 -3.57 54.74
C GLY A 521 32.10 -4.82 55.54
N ARG A 522 33.39 -5.16 55.44
CA ARG A 522 34.25 -5.50 56.60
C ARG A 522 35.69 -5.19 56.22
N GLY A 523 36.28 -4.22 56.92
CA GLY A 523 37.69 -3.88 56.77
C GLY A 523 38.60 -4.89 57.46
N TRP A 524 39.89 -4.84 57.12
CA TRP A 524 41.03 -5.04 58.02
C TRP A 524 42.20 -4.21 57.50
N ALA A 525 42.92 -3.63 58.45
CA ALA A 525 44.10 -2.79 58.25
C ALA A 525 45.38 -3.62 58.02
N SER A 526 46.45 -2.86 57.72
CA SER A 526 47.89 -3.09 57.94
C SER A 526 48.79 -3.54 56.77
N ASP A 527 49.89 -2.78 56.69
CA ASP A 527 51.25 -2.98 56.13
C ASP A 527 51.38 -2.91 54.58
N GLU A 528 52.21 -2.06 53.95
CA GLU A 528 53.39 -1.25 54.29
C GLU A 528 53.36 0.13 53.60
#